data_AF-J1JZI5-F1
#
_entry.id   AF-J1JZI5-F1
#
_cell.length_a   1.000
_cell.length_b   1.000
_cell.length_c   1.000
_cell.angle_alpha   90.00
_cell.angle_beta   90.00
_cell.angle_gamma   90.00
#
_symmetry.space_group_name_H-M   'P 1'
#
loop_
_entity.id
_entity.type
_entity.pdbx_description
1 polymer ?
#
loop_
_entity_poly.entity_id
_entity_poly.type
_entity_poly.pdbx_seq_one_letter_code
_entity_poly.pdbx_strand_id
1 'polypeptide(L)'
;MRKKSICRFSFGMGLIFAALMFLSACANKSAKTEPLEPQITEAELLAYCPLVTLRAGTAFYNTYQSGGQDDPTMVVYQAAIRDVTRTCQTSANTLSMKVAAAGRVVPGPKFKAGTITMPIRVVVVQGERVLYSKLHRYPVKINNSQEATQFIFSDDHISLPKPTAKNLRVYVGFDEGAKK
;
A
#
# COMPACT_ATOMS: atom_id res chain seq x y z
N MET A 1 31.14 30.34 -2.36
CA MET A 1 30.78 31.63 -2.99
C MET A 1 30.47 32.64 -1.90
N ARG A 2 31.18 33.77 -1.89
CA ARG A 2 31.16 34.79 -0.83
C ARG A 2 29.90 35.65 -0.91
N LYS A 3 29.16 35.73 0.20
CA LYS A 3 28.03 36.66 0.41
C LYS A 3 28.56 38.09 0.42
N LYS A 4 28.15 38.92 -0.55
CA LYS A 4 28.34 40.38 -0.52
C LYS A 4 27.03 41.02 -0.11
N SER A 5 27.00 41.53 1.12
CA SER A 5 25.96 42.40 1.65
C SER A 5 26.20 43.82 1.11
N ILE A 6 25.21 44.41 0.44
CA ILE A 6 25.22 45.81 0.03
C ILE A 6 23.91 46.43 0.52
N CYS A 7 23.93 47.01 1.72
CA CYS A 7 22.95 48.01 2.13
C CYS A 7 23.52 49.38 1.77
N ARG A 8 22.98 50.02 0.73
CA ARG A 8 23.18 51.46 0.49
C ARG A 8 22.04 52.20 1.18
N PHE A 9 22.35 52.79 2.33
CA PHE A 9 21.52 53.78 3.01
C PHE A 9 21.71 55.12 2.27
N SER A 10 20.65 55.65 1.66
CA SER A 10 20.61 57.03 1.21
C SER A 10 19.59 57.76 2.09
N PHE A 11 20.08 58.61 2.98
CA PHE A 11 19.28 59.46 3.85
C PHE A 11 18.78 60.66 3.02
N GLY A 12 17.50 60.63 2.66
CA GLY A 12 16.77 61.79 2.14
C GLY A 12 15.86 62.35 3.24
N MET A 13 16.22 63.51 3.77
CA MET A 13 15.47 64.28 4.76
C MET A 13 14.22 64.89 4.10
N GLY A 14 13.01 64.63 4.61
CA GLY A 14 11.80 65.26 4.08
C GLY A 14 10.48 64.86 4.73
N LEU A 15 10.13 65.56 5.80
CA LEU A 15 8.80 66.09 6.20
C LEU A 15 7.52 65.26 5.99
N ILE A 16 6.87 64.96 7.13
CA ILE A 16 5.42 65.06 7.45
C ILE A 16 4.45 64.20 6.61
N PHE A 17 3.75 63.26 7.24
CA PHE A 17 2.27 63.19 7.32
C PHE A 17 1.81 61.99 8.17
N ALA A 18 0.81 62.24 9.01
CA ALA A 18 0.20 61.31 9.95
C ALA A 18 -0.64 60.22 9.25
N ALA A 19 -0.56 58.96 9.71
CA ALA A 19 -1.64 57.96 9.65
C ALA A 19 -1.24 56.64 10.35
N LEU A 20 -2.11 56.18 11.27
CA LEU A 20 -2.37 54.79 11.72
C LEU A 20 -1.17 53.83 11.94
N MET A 21 -0.79 53.63 13.20
CA MET A 21 -0.02 52.46 13.65
C MET A 21 -0.95 51.41 14.28
N PHE A 22 -1.50 50.51 13.45
CA PHE A 22 -1.82 49.16 13.92
C PHE A 22 -0.58 48.29 13.67
N LEU A 23 0.06 47.85 14.76
CA LEU A 23 1.14 46.87 14.74
C LEU A 23 0.58 45.51 14.29
N SER A 24 0.61 45.23 12.99
CA SER A 24 0.40 43.87 12.46
C SER A 24 1.73 43.13 12.51
N ALA A 25 1.97 42.40 13.60
CA ALA A 25 3.04 41.42 13.67
C ALA A 25 2.59 40.14 12.94
N CYS A 26 2.72 40.12 11.61
CA CYS A 26 2.71 38.85 10.88
C CYS A 26 4.01 38.11 11.22
N ALA A 27 3.89 37.13 12.13
CA ALA A 27 4.92 36.14 12.36
C ALA A 27 5.17 35.39 11.05
N ASN A 28 6.34 35.61 10.44
CA ASN A 28 6.83 34.81 9.33
C ASN A 28 7.04 33.38 9.84
N LYS A 29 6.07 32.50 9.58
CA LYS A 29 6.28 31.06 9.66
C LYS A 29 7.34 30.72 8.62
N SER A 30 8.55 30.40 9.08
CA SER A 30 9.54 29.71 8.24
C SER A 30 8.88 28.51 7.58
N ALA A 31 8.81 28.55 6.25
CA ALA A 31 8.52 27.38 5.45
C ALA A 31 9.56 26.32 5.78
N LYS A 32 9.11 25.23 6.39
CA LYS A 32 9.91 24.04 6.63
C LYS A 32 10.25 23.47 5.25
N THR A 33 11.52 23.51 4.86
CA THR A 33 12.02 22.76 3.70
C THR A 33 11.75 21.28 3.96
N GLU A 34 10.72 20.76 3.31
CA GLU A 34 10.47 19.33 3.24
C GLU A 34 11.59 18.70 2.39
N PRO A 35 12.19 17.58 2.80
CA PRO A 35 13.22 16.92 2.02
C PRO A 35 12.66 16.62 0.62
N LEU A 36 13.38 17.05 -0.43
CA LEU A 36 13.08 16.64 -1.80
C LEU A 36 13.08 15.11 -1.84
N GLU A 37 11.91 14.52 -2.07
CA GLU A 37 11.81 13.10 -2.36
C GLU A 37 12.77 12.77 -3.52
N PRO A 38 13.48 11.63 -3.46
CA PRO A 38 14.41 11.25 -4.51
C PRO A 38 13.66 11.19 -5.85
N GLN A 39 14.16 11.93 -6.84
CA GLN A 39 13.54 12.00 -8.16
C GLN A 39 13.62 10.62 -8.84
N ILE A 40 12.47 10.07 -9.23
CA ILE A 40 12.38 8.80 -9.95
C ILE A 40 13.07 8.97 -11.31
N THR A 41 14.01 8.08 -11.63
CA THR A 41 14.74 8.16 -12.92
C THR A 41 13.88 7.62 -14.07
N GLU A 42 14.09 8.10 -15.30
CA GLU A 42 13.40 7.57 -16.49
C GLU A 42 13.62 6.05 -16.66
N ALA A 43 14.84 5.59 -16.37
CA ALA A 43 15.19 4.17 -16.41
C ALA A 43 14.38 3.34 -15.40
N GLU A 44 14.02 3.90 -14.25
CA GLU A 44 13.18 3.25 -13.24
C GLU A 44 11.71 3.19 -13.67
N LEU A 45 11.20 4.25 -14.31
CA LEU A 45 9.83 4.28 -14.84
C LEU A 45 9.61 3.25 -15.96
N LEU A 46 10.63 3.00 -16.78
CA LEU A 46 10.60 2.01 -17.87
C LEU A 46 11.03 0.61 -17.41
N ALA A 47 11.45 0.45 -16.15
CA ALA A 47 11.93 -0.82 -15.64
C ALA A 47 10.81 -1.89 -15.65
N TYR A 48 11.21 -3.14 -15.90
CA TYR A 48 10.27 -4.25 -15.93
C TYR A 48 9.69 -4.53 -14.53
N CYS A 49 8.36 -4.48 -14.42
CA CYS A 49 7.62 -4.85 -13.22
C CYS A 49 6.63 -6.00 -13.51
N PRO A 50 6.91 -7.24 -13.03
CA PRO A 50 6.15 -8.46 -13.33
C PRO A 50 4.65 -8.38 -13.09
N LEU A 51 3.80 -8.94 -13.96
CA LEU A 51 2.33 -8.87 -13.80
C LEU A 51 1.84 -9.49 -12.49
N VAL A 52 1.05 -8.74 -11.71
CA VAL A 52 0.31 -9.21 -10.53
C VAL A 52 -1.13 -9.46 -10.92
N THR A 53 -1.61 -10.63 -10.55
CA THR A 53 -2.98 -11.09 -10.83
C THR A 53 -3.52 -11.84 -9.63
N LEU A 54 -4.84 -11.79 -9.48
CA LEU A 54 -5.53 -12.63 -8.51
C LEU A 54 -5.51 -14.07 -9.03
N ARG A 55 -5.10 -15.03 -8.18
CA ARG A 55 -5.09 -16.43 -8.58
C ARG A 55 -6.52 -16.93 -8.73
N ALA A 56 -6.76 -17.69 -9.80
CA ALA A 56 -8.08 -18.24 -10.09
C ALA A 56 -8.56 -19.13 -8.93
N GLY A 57 -9.81 -18.96 -8.53
CA GLY A 57 -10.43 -19.74 -7.44
C GLY A 57 -10.02 -19.33 -6.02
N THR A 58 -9.11 -18.36 -5.85
CA THR A 58 -8.65 -17.92 -4.52
C THR A 58 -9.00 -16.47 -4.20
N ALA A 59 -9.98 -15.91 -4.94
CA ALA A 59 -10.48 -14.56 -4.77
C ALA A 59 -11.34 -14.38 -3.51
N PHE A 60 -11.95 -15.47 -3.05
CA PHE A 60 -12.92 -15.50 -1.96
C PHE A 60 -12.45 -16.41 -0.84
N TYR A 61 -12.83 -16.07 0.39
CA TYR A 61 -12.57 -16.86 1.57
C TYR A 61 -13.78 -16.78 2.49
N ASN A 62 -14.41 -17.91 2.76
CA ASN A 62 -15.56 -18.00 3.65
C ASN A 62 -15.17 -18.71 4.94
N THR A 63 -15.72 -18.27 6.06
CA THR A 63 -15.68 -19.02 7.32
C THR A 63 -17.08 -19.43 7.71
N TYR A 64 -17.20 -20.60 8.33
CA TYR A 64 -18.47 -21.20 8.69
C TYR A 64 -18.53 -21.47 10.19
N GLN A 65 -19.74 -21.51 10.73
CA GLN A 65 -19.97 -22.04 12.07
C GLN A 65 -19.60 -23.53 12.08
N SER A 66 -19.11 -24.01 13.22
CA SER A 66 -18.75 -25.43 13.38
C SER A 66 -19.89 -26.35 12.93
N GLY A 67 -19.56 -27.34 12.09
CA GLY A 67 -20.53 -28.29 11.52
C GLY A 67 -21.31 -27.80 10.30
N GLY A 68 -21.13 -26.55 9.87
CA GLY A 68 -21.84 -25.94 8.73
C GLY A 68 -20.95 -25.63 7.53
N GLN A 69 -19.90 -26.43 7.28
CA GLN A 69 -18.99 -26.20 6.16
C GLN A 69 -19.75 -26.20 4.83
N ASP A 70 -19.48 -25.19 3.99
CA ASP A 70 -20.07 -24.99 2.67
C ASP A 70 -21.60 -24.76 2.65
N ASP A 71 -22.23 -24.56 3.82
CA ASP A 71 -23.62 -24.13 3.94
C ASP A 71 -23.72 -22.59 3.98
N PRO A 72 -24.36 -21.93 2.99
CA PRO A 72 -24.51 -20.48 2.96
C PRO A 72 -25.22 -19.90 4.18
N THR A 73 -26.10 -20.67 4.83
CA THR A 73 -26.84 -20.24 6.03
C THR A 73 -25.96 -20.27 7.29
N MET A 74 -24.82 -20.95 7.22
CA MET A 74 -23.87 -21.13 8.32
C MET A 74 -22.62 -20.25 8.17
N VAL A 75 -22.56 -19.38 7.16
CA VAL A 75 -21.46 -18.43 6.95
C VAL A 75 -21.38 -17.45 8.11
N VAL A 76 -20.20 -17.34 8.71
CA VAL A 76 -19.86 -16.33 9.72
C VAL A 76 -19.32 -15.08 9.04
N TYR A 77 -18.39 -15.27 8.09
CA TYR A 77 -17.76 -14.20 7.32
C TYR A 77 -17.49 -14.62 5.89
N GLN A 78 -17.59 -13.66 4.97
CA GLN A 78 -17.13 -13.79 3.60
C GLN A 78 -16.14 -12.67 3.28
N ALA A 79 -14.91 -13.03 2.92
CA ALA A 79 -13.89 -12.10 2.46
C ALA A 79 -13.68 -12.21 0.95
N ALA A 80 -13.42 -11.09 0.31
CA ALA A 80 -13.10 -11.03 -1.12
C ALA A 80 -11.94 -10.06 -1.36
N ILE A 81 -10.95 -10.49 -2.14
CA ILE A 81 -9.95 -9.60 -2.74
C ILE A 81 -10.53 -9.07 -4.05
N ARG A 82 -10.49 -7.75 -4.24
CA ARG A 82 -11.02 -7.08 -5.43
C ARG A 82 -9.91 -6.53 -6.30
N ASP A 83 -8.94 -5.90 -5.67
CA ASP A 83 -7.85 -5.22 -6.36
C ASP A 83 -6.52 -5.77 -5.88
N VAL A 84 -5.60 -5.93 -6.83
CA VAL A 84 -4.22 -6.30 -6.56
C VAL A 84 -3.31 -5.33 -7.29
N THR A 85 -2.29 -4.85 -6.60
CA THR A 85 -1.36 -3.88 -7.15
C THR A 85 0.07 -4.25 -6.76
N ARG A 86 1.01 -3.62 -7.44
CA ARG A 86 2.43 -3.85 -7.23
C ARG A 86 3.21 -2.57 -7.48
N THR A 87 4.27 -2.38 -6.73
CA THR A 87 5.31 -1.40 -7.03
C THR A 87 6.64 -2.13 -7.08
N CYS A 88 7.46 -1.79 -8.07
CA CYS A 88 8.76 -2.42 -8.26
C CYS A 88 9.85 -1.36 -8.19
N GLN A 89 10.98 -1.72 -7.60
CA GLN A 89 12.21 -0.94 -7.63
C GLN A 89 13.30 -1.82 -8.21
N THR A 90 13.94 -1.35 -9.28
CA THR A 90 15.00 -2.09 -9.96
C THR A 90 16.34 -1.42 -9.68
N SER A 91 17.26 -2.18 -9.09
CA SER A 91 18.66 -1.80 -8.91
C SER A 91 19.54 -2.54 -9.93
N ALA A 92 20.87 -2.40 -9.83
CA ALA A 92 21.81 -3.01 -10.79
C ALA A 92 21.57 -4.52 -10.99
N ASN A 93 21.40 -5.28 -9.91
CA ASN A 93 21.31 -6.75 -9.95
C ASN A 93 20.03 -7.32 -9.31
N THR A 94 19.18 -6.47 -8.75
CA THR A 94 18.04 -6.90 -7.92
C THR A 94 16.77 -6.19 -8.36
N LEU A 95 15.68 -6.95 -8.39
CA LEU A 95 14.31 -6.47 -8.52
C LEU A 95 13.63 -6.65 -7.15
N SER A 96 13.37 -5.53 -6.47
CA SER A 96 12.55 -5.49 -5.25
C SER A 96 11.12 -5.17 -5.64
N MET A 97 10.16 -5.81 -4.98
CA MET A 97 8.75 -5.61 -5.28
C MET A 97 7.92 -5.58 -4.00
N LYS A 98 7.00 -4.62 -3.93
CA LYS A 98 5.93 -4.58 -2.93
C LYS A 98 4.63 -4.93 -3.62
N VAL A 99 3.93 -5.92 -3.10
CA VAL A 99 2.63 -6.37 -3.60
C VAL A 99 1.57 -5.99 -2.59
N ALA A 100 0.47 -5.39 -3.05
CA ALA A 100 -0.66 -5.04 -2.21
C ALA A 100 -1.94 -5.67 -2.74
N ALA A 101 -2.86 -5.98 -1.82
CA ALA A 101 -4.19 -6.45 -2.15
C ALA A 101 -5.22 -5.68 -1.32
N ALA A 102 -6.26 -5.20 -1.98
CA ALA A 102 -7.39 -4.56 -1.33
C ALA A 102 -8.64 -5.43 -1.47
N GLY A 103 -9.40 -5.47 -0.39
CA GLY A 103 -10.57 -6.31 -0.32
C GLY A 103 -11.55 -5.86 0.73
N ARG A 104 -12.60 -6.65 0.90
CA ARG A 104 -13.64 -6.42 1.90
C ARG A 104 -13.98 -7.72 2.61
N VAL A 105 -14.37 -7.60 3.86
CA VAL A 105 -15.00 -8.66 4.64
C VAL A 105 -16.44 -8.29 4.91
N VAL A 106 -17.35 -9.17 4.53
CA VAL A 106 -18.79 -9.03 4.70
C VAL A 106 -19.27 -9.97 5.81
N PRO A 107 -20.01 -9.46 6.81
CA PRO A 107 -20.70 -10.29 7.80
C PRO A 107 -21.69 -11.28 7.15
N GLY A 108 -21.69 -12.53 7.60
CA GLY A 108 -22.66 -13.55 7.18
C GLY A 108 -23.84 -13.70 8.15
N PRO A 109 -24.80 -14.62 7.86
CA PRO A 109 -25.96 -14.87 8.72
C PRO A 109 -25.61 -15.31 10.16
N LYS A 110 -24.44 -15.93 10.36
CA LYS A 110 -23.94 -16.37 11.67
C LYS A 110 -22.86 -15.44 12.23
N PHE A 111 -22.85 -14.17 11.82
CA PHE A 111 -21.89 -13.18 12.27
C PHE A 111 -21.72 -13.13 13.79
N LYS A 112 -20.47 -12.98 14.23
CA LYS A 112 -20.09 -12.71 15.62
C LYS A 112 -18.96 -11.72 15.63
N ALA A 113 -19.14 -10.56 16.27
CA ALA A 113 -18.09 -9.53 16.35
C ALA A 113 -16.76 -10.12 16.87
N GLY A 114 -15.64 -9.69 16.27
CA GLY A 114 -14.33 -10.22 16.61
C GLY A 114 -13.25 -9.88 15.60
N THR A 115 -12.09 -10.52 15.74
CA THR A 115 -11.00 -10.44 14.78
C THR A 115 -10.96 -11.73 13.98
N ILE A 116 -11.00 -11.61 12.65
CA ILE A 116 -10.76 -12.73 11.75
C ILE A 116 -9.32 -12.68 11.26
N THR A 117 -8.71 -13.84 11.06
CA THR A 117 -7.35 -13.93 10.50
C THR A 117 -7.41 -14.60 9.14
N MET A 118 -7.24 -13.81 8.08
CA MET A 118 -7.32 -14.30 6.70
C MET A 118 -5.95 -14.83 6.24
N PRO A 119 -5.91 -16.00 5.57
CA PRO A 119 -4.67 -16.53 5.03
C PRO A 119 -4.43 -16.00 3.62
N ILE A 120 -3.60 -14.98 3.45
CA ILE A 120 -3.28 -14.39 2.14
C ILE A 120 -1.92 -14.88 1.69
N ARG A 121 -1.84 -15.55 0.54
CA ARG A 121 -0.57 -15.98 -0.05
C ARG A 121 -0.16 -15.07 -1.20
N VAL A 122 1.12 -14.72 -1.22
CA VAL A 122 1.79 -14.10 -2.37
C VAL A 122 2.78 -15.10 -2.96
N VAL A 123 2.71 -15.32 -4.27
CA VAL A 123 3.58 -16.24 -5.00
C VAL A 123 4.18 -15.52 -6.21
N VAL A 124 5.49 -15.67 -6.43
CA VAL A 124 6.14 -15.29 -7.68
C VAL A 124 6.62 -16.54 -8.39
N VAL A 125 6.25 -16.67 -9.65
CA VAL A 125 6.64 -17.81 -10.50
C VAL A 125 7.38 -17.34 -11.74
N GLN A 126 8.23 -18.22 -12.26
CA GLN A 126 8.88 -18.13 -13.55
C GLN A 126 8.59 -19.41 -14.34
N GLY A 127 7.64 -19.34 -15.28
CA GLY A 127 7.10 -20.55 -15.89
C GLY A 127 6.45 -21.45 -14.81
N GLU A 128 7.00 -22.63 -14.61
CA GLU A 128 6.56 -23.60 -13.60
C GLU A 128 7.32 -23.48 -12.27
N ARG A 129 8.45 -22.74 -12.25
CA ARG A 129 9.30 -22.63 -11.08
C ARG A 129 8.78 -21.56 -10.12
N VAL A 130 8.62 -21.92 -8.85
CA VAL A 130 8.29 -20.97 -7.79
C VAL A 130 9.57 -20.29 -7.30
N LEU A 131 9.63 -18.96 -7.38
CA LEU A 131 10.76 -18.17 -6.89
C LEU A 131 10.53 -17.66 -5.47
N TYR A 132 9.28 -17.36 -5.16
CA TYR A 132 8.85 -16.81 -3.89
C TYR A 132 7.46 -17.34 -3.56
N SER A 133 7.22 -17.70 -2.31
CA SER A 133 5.90 -18.09 -1.82
C SER A 133 5.83 -17.83 -0.33
N LYS A 134 5.00 -16.87 0.09
CA LYS A 134 4.80 -16.53 1.50
C LYS A 134 3.32 -16.49 1.83
N LEU A 135 2.96 -17.20 2.90
CA LEU A 135 1.62 -17.18 3.48
C LEU A 135 1.61 -16.17 4.64
N HIS A 136 0.69 -15.21 4.56
CA HIS A 136 0.48 -14.20 5.59
C HIS A 136 -0.82 -14.47 6.32
N ARG A 137 -0.79 -14.31 7.64
CA ARG A 137 -1.97 -14.38 8.51
C ARG A 137 -2.38 -12.94 8.82
N TYR A 138 -3.33 -12.42 8.04
CA TYR A 138 -3.70 -11.02 8.09
C TYR A 138 -4.95 -10.81 8.94
N PRO A 139 -4.84 -10.18 10.14
CA PRO A 139 -5.97 -9.96 11.02
C PRO A 139 -6.82 -8.75 10.56
N VAL A 140 -8.14 -8.91 10.58
CA VAL A 140 -9.11 -7.83 10.37
C VAL A 140 -10.11 -7.85 11.50
N LYS A 141 -10.25 -6.71 12.20
CA LYS A 141 -11.24 -6.53 13.27
C LYS A 141 -12.57 -6.10 12.66
N ILE A 142 -13.64 -6.78 13.04
CA ILE A 142 -15.00 -6.53 12.55
C ILE A 142 -15.93 -6.38 13.75
N ASN A 143 -16.52 -5.21 13.85
CA ASN A 143 -17.37 -4.79 14.96
C ASN A 143 -18.85 -4.63 14.55
N ASN A 144 -19.11 -4.38 13.27
CA ASN A 144 -20.45 -4.13 12.75
C ASN A 144 -20.98 -5.35 11.97
N SER A 145 -22.22 -5.75 12.23
CA SER A 145 -22.91 -6.83 11.50
C SER A 145 -23.56 -6.36 10.20
N GLN A 146 -23.71 -5.06 9.98
CA GLN A 146 -24.46 -4.47 8.87
C GLN A 146 -23.58 -3.92 7.75
N GLU A 147 -22.28 -3.77 7.99
CA GLU A 147 -21.35 -3.11 7.07
C GLU A 147 -20.17 -4.01 6.69
N ALA A 148 -19.77 -3.91 5.42
CA ALA A 148 -18.55 -4.56 4.96
C ALA A 148 -17.31 -3.78 5.43
N THR A 149 -16.36 -4.47 6.06
CA THR A 149 -15.10 -3.88 6.50
C THR A 149 -14.06 -3.96 5.37
N GLN A 150 -13.49 -2.82 4.97
CA GLN A 150 -12.41 -2.78 3.98
C GLN A 150 -11.06 -3.12 4.62
N PHE A 151 -10.19 -3.81 3.87
CA PHE A 151 -8.81 -4.07 4.27
C PHE A 151 -7.81 -3.80 3.14
N ILE A 152 -6.57 -3.51 3.54
CA ILE A 152 -5.44 -3.35 2.63
C ILE A 152 -4.27 -4.19 3.16
N PHE A 153 -3.95 -5.26 2.46
CA PHE A 153 -2.80 -6.11 2.71
C PHE A 153 -1.60 -5.64 1.89
N SER A 154 -0.39 -5.80 2.41
CA SER A 154 0.86 -5.53 1.70
C SER A 154 1.96 -6.52 2.09
N ASP A 155 2.75 -6.93 1.11
CA ASP A 155 3.98 -7.72 1.26
C ASP A 155 5.12 -7.04 0.51
N ASP A 156 6.12 -6.57 1.25
CA ASP A 156 7.30 -5.84 0.78
C ASP A 156 8.60 -6.67 0.91
N HIS A 157 8.49 -7.98 1.17
CA HIS A 157 9.65 -8.86 1.36
C HIS A 157 10.15 -9.51 0.07
N ILE A 158 9.65 -9.10 -1.09
CA ILE A 158 9.95 -9.77 -2.36
C ILE A 158 11.21 -9.12 -2.95
N SER A 159 12.29 -9.88 -2.97
CA SER A 159 13.57 -9.50 -3.58
C SER A 159 14.06 -10.65 -4.44
N LEU A 160 14.23 -10.38 -5.74
CA LEU A 160 14.61 -11.36 -6.74
C LEU A 160 15.84 -10.87 -7.52
N PRO A 161 16.67 -11.78 -8.05
CA PRO A 161 17.66 -11.41 -9.05
C PRO A 161 16.96 -10.71 -10.23
N LYS A 162 17.59 -9.66 -10.76
CA LYS A 162 17.06 -8.91 -11.90
C LYS A 162 16.80 -9.88 -13.06
N PRO A 163 15.55 -10.04 -13.51
CA PRO A 163 15.22 -11.01 -14.55
C PRO A 163 15.75 -10.53 -15.90
N THR A 164 16.29 -11.46 -16.69
CA THR A 164 16.78 -11.21 -18.06
C THR A 164 15.66 -11.24 -19.11
N ALA A 165 14.49 -11.78 -18.75
CA ALA A 165 13.32 -11.89 -19.61
C ALA A 165 12.04 -11.51 -18.85
N LYS A 166 11.00 -11.09 -19.58
CA LYS A 166 9.70 -10.70 -19.02
C LYS A 166 8.78 -11.90 -18.72
N ASN A 167 9.31 -12.91 -18.04
CA ASN A 167 8.63 -14.20 -17.82
C ASN A 167 8.18 -14.46 -16.38
N LEU A 168 8.24 -13.44 -15.51
CA LEU A 168 7.76 -13.52 -14.15
C LEU A 168 6.26 -13.21 -14.07
N ARG A 169 5.55 -13.98 -13.25
CA ARG A 169 4.15 -13.74 -12.89
C ARG A 169 4.00 -13.77 -11.38
N VAL A 170 3.17 -12.87 -10.88
CA VAL A 170 2.89 -12.69 -9.46
C VAL A 170 1.42 -13.01 -9.24
N TYR A 171 1.17 -13.84 -8.24
CA TYR A 171 -0.16 -14.25 -7.85
C TYR A 171 -0.41 -13.87 -6.40
N VAL A 172 -1.59 -13.33 -6.15
CA VAL A 172 -2.11 -13.12 -4.80
C VAL A 172 -3.41 -13.89 -4.68
N GLY A 173 -3.73 -14.36 -3.48
CA GLY A 173 -5.05 -14.91 -3.18
C GLY A 173 -5.12 -15.50 -1.80
N PHE A 174 -6.30 -15.94 -1.41
CA PHE A 174 -6.48 -16.70 -0.18
C PHE A 174 -5.90 -18.12 -0.30
N ASP A 175 -5.40 -18.66 0.81
CA ASP A 175 -4.89 -20.02 0.86
C ASP A 175 -5.32 -20.74 2.14
N GLU A 176 -6.30 -21.62 1.98
CA GLU A 176 -6.85 -22.43 3.06
C GLU A 176 -5.95 -23.63 3.43
N GLY A 177 -4.84 -23.83 2.72
CA GLY A 177 -4.03 -25.03 2.78
C GLY A 177 -4.68 -26.19 2.03
N ALA A 178 -4.07 -27.37 2.10
CA ALA A 178 -4.71 -28.57 1.58
C ALA A 178 -5.98 -28.86 2.41
N LYS A 179 -7.15 -28.82 1.76
CA LYS A 179 -8.38 -29.36 2.32
C LYS A 179 -8.12 -30.84 2.58
N LYS A 180 -8.14 -31.25 3.85
CA LYS A 180 -8.06 -32.65 4.25
C LYS A 180 -9.35 -33.37 3.91
#